data_AF-A0A2Z2HJ63-F1
#
_entry.id   AF-A0A2Z2HJ63-F1
#
_cell.length_a   1.000
_cell.length_b   1.000
_cell.length_c   1.000
_cell.angle_alpha   90.00
_cell.angle_beta   90.00
_cell.angle_gamma   90.00
#
_symmetry.space_group_name_H-M   'P 1'
#
loop_
_entity.id
_entity.type
_entity.pdbx_description
1 polymer ?
#
loop_
_entity_poly.entity_id
_entity_poly.type
_entity_poly.pdbx_seq_one_letter_code
_entity_poly.pdbx_strand_id
1 'polypeptide(L)'
;MGFLDRFSHTFDKQGYDLDGYDKDGFAKSGYNKKGYDKNGFDRNGYDKKGYDKRGYDRKGFDKKGYDKKGYKEGYDEDGFDFKGYNKDGFNKKGYDKKGYNKDGYDNRGFSIDGIHIDTKTTFDINGFNKKGYDKNGYNLEGYDKNGYNLEGYNKNGFNKKGYDLNGYDKNGYNLEGFNKKGYDLNGYDKNGYNLEGYNKDGYDSNGFDEDGYDSNGFNKQGYDHLGYDKDGYNHEGYNKYNKNKNEIETD
;
A
#
# COMPACT_ATOMS: atom_id res chain seq x y z
N MET A 1 -15.16 36.64 -91.96
CA MET A 1 -15.14 37.53 -90.78
C MET A 1 -16.33 37.16 -89.90
N GLY A 2 -16.13 36.72 -88.66
CA GLY A 2 -17.25 36.47 -87.75
C GLY A 2 -17.03 35.42 -86.65
N PHE A 3 -15.98 35.59 -85.86
CA PHE A 3 -15.90 35.18 -84.44
C PHE A 3 -16.08 33.69 -84.07
N LEU A 4 -15.03 32.92 -84.36
CA LEU A 4 -14.48 32.02 -83.34
C LEU A 4 -13.89 32.87 -82.19
N ASP A 5 -14.00 32.34 -80.97
CA ASP A 5 -13.35 32.79 -79.73
C ASP A 5 -13.78 34.14 -79.11
N ARG A 6 -14.68 34.04 -78.13
CA ARG A 6 -14.44 34.53 -76.74
C ARG A 6 -15.67 34.31 -75.86
N PHE A 7 -15.97 33.07 -75.48
CA PHE A 7 -16.38 32.85 -74.08
C PHE A 7 -15.10 32.76 -73.26
N SER A 8 -14.35 33.87 -73.23
CA SER A 8 -13.39 34.09 -72.17
C SER A 8 -14.22 34.02 -70.89
N HIS A 9 -13.94 33.05 -70.02
CA HIS A 9 -14.37 33.11 -68.63
C HIS A 9 -13.82 34.43 -68.06
N THR A 10 -14.57 35.52 -68.22
CA THR A 10 -14.17 36.83 -67.75
C THR A 10 -14.41 36.83 -66.26
N PHE A 11 -13.33 36.73 -65.51
CA PHE A 11 -13.31 36.92 -64.07
C PHE A 11 -13.55 38.40 -63.75
N ASP A 12 -14.34 38.67 -62.73
CA ASP A 12 -14.60 40.01 -62.21
C ASP A 12 -13.34 40.64 -61.61
N LYS A 13 -13.44 41.89 -61.14
CA LYS A 13 -12.31 42.62 -60.53
C LYS A 13 -11.78 41.96 -59.25
N GLN A 14 -12.52 41.02 -58.67
CA GLN A 14 -12.16 40.25 -57.48
C GLN A 14 -11.63 38.85 -57.84
N GLY A 15 -11.59 38.49 -59.12
CA GLY A 15 -11.04 37.25 -59.64
C GLY A 15 -12.02 36.08 -59.75
N TYR A 16 -13.35 36.30 -59.73
CA TYR A 16 -14.40 35.27 -59.80
C TYR A 16 -15.19 35.33 -61.12
N ASP A 17 -15.57 34.18 -61.68
CA ASP A 17 -16.39 34.07 -62.89
C ASP A 17 -17.88 34.41 -62.61
N LEU A 18 -18.71 34.36 -63.66
CA LEU A 18 -20.15 34.65 -63.57
C LEU A 18 -20.91 33.67 -62.64
N ASP A 19 -20.38 32.47 -62.44
CA ASP A 19 -20.91 31.46 -61.52
C ASP A 19 -20.39 31.68 -60.07
N GLY A 20 -19.49 32.64 -59.86
CA GLY A 20 -18.93 33.01 -58.56
C GLY A 20 -17.71 32.20 -58.11
N TYR A 21 -16.97 31.58 -59.02
CA TYR A 21 -15.78 30.75 -58.76
C TYR A 21 -14.48 31.39 -59.29
N ASP A 22 -13.40 31.25 -58.54
CA ASP A 22 -12.07 31.72 -58.94
C ASP A 22 -11.48 30.87 -60.09
N LYS A 23 -10.29 31.25 -60.58
CA LYS A 23 -9.57 30.50 -61.64
C LYS A 23 -9.25 29.05 -61.26
N ASP A 24 -9.18 28.74 -59.96
CA ASP A 24 -8.95 27.39 -59.45
C ASP A 24 -10.27 26.61 -59.28
N GLY A 25 -11.43 27.23 -59.56
CA GLY A 25 -12.76 26.63 -59.46
C GLY A 25 -13.38 26.66 -58.05
N PHE A 26 -12.94 27.57 -57.17
CA PHE A 26 -13.42 27.73 -55.80
C PHE A 26 -14.19 29.03 -55.61
N ALA A 27 -15.34 28.96 -54.95
CA ALA A 27 -16.11 30.15 -54.62
C ALA A 27 -15.40 30.96 -53.52
N LYS A 28 -15.83 32.21 -53.30
CA LYS A 28 -15.32 33.07 -52.21
C LYS A 28 -15.44 32.44 -50.81
N SER A 29 -16.39 31.51 -50.64
CA SER A 29 -16.53 30.70 -49.42
C SER A 29 -15.43 29.64 -49.22
N GLY A 30 -14.55 29.45 -50.21
CA GLY A 30 -13.45 28.47 -50.19
C GLY A 30 -13.81 27.08 -50.73
N TYR A 31 -15.04 26.88 -51.24
CA TYR A 31 -15.54 25.58 -51.72
C TYR A 31 -15.81 25.59 -53.23
N ASN A 32 -15.50 24.49 -53.90
CA ASN A 32 -15.81 24.31 -55.33
C ASN A 32 -17.29 24.02 -55.58
N LYS A 33 -17.70 23.92 -56.84
CA LYS A 33 -19.09 23.66 -57.27
C LYS A 33 -19.68 22.34 -56.72
N LYS A 34 -18.82 21.40 -56.32
CA LYS A 34 -19.21 20.13 -55.68
C LYS A 34 -19.24 20.22 -54.15
N GLY A 35 -18.97 21.39 -53.57
CA GLY A 35 -19.03 21.65 -52.14
C GLY A 35 -17.80 21.27 -51.34
N TYR A 36 -16.63 21.06 -51.98
CA TYR A 36 -15.38 20.67 -51.31
C TYR A 36 -14.35 21.80 -51.30
N ASP A 37 -13.60 21.94 -50.21
CA ASP A 37 -12.51 22.89 -50.05
C ASP A 37 -11.27 22.50 -50.90
N LYS A 38 -10.24 23.35 -50.89
CA LYS A 38 -8.97 23.08 -51.59
C LYS A 38 -8.26 21.80 -51.12
N ASN A 39 -8.56 21.33 -49.91
CA ASN A 39 -8.04 20.08 -49.36
C ASN A 39 -8.94 18.87 -49.66
N GLY A 40 -10.04 19.07 -50.38
CA GLY A 40 -10.96 18.00 -50.79
C GLY A 40 -12.00 17.59 -49.73
N PHE A 41 -12.25 18.42 -48.72
CA PHE A 41 -13.24 18.18 -47.64
C PHE A 41 -14.50 19.03 -47.81
N ASP A 42 -15.66 18.45 -47.55
CA ASP A 42 -16.94 19.14 -47.54
C ASP A 42 -17.03 20.15 -46.37
N ARG A 43 -18.12 20.92 -46.31
CA ARG A 43 -18.36 21.89 -45.23
C ARG A 43 -18.42 21.27 -43.83
N ASN A 44 -18.66 19.97 -43.74
CA ASN A 44 -18.69 19.21 -42.49
C ASN A 44 -17.32 18.56 -42.19
N GLY A 45 -16.31 18.78 -43.02
CA GLY A 45 -14.95 18.27 -42.84
C GLY A 45 -14.73 16.84 -43.34
N TYR A 46 -15.56 16.32 -44.25
CA TYR A 46 -15.45 14.96 -44.80
C TYR A 46 -15.02 14.95 -46.27
N ASP A 47 -14.12 14.04 -46.63
CA ASP A 47 -13.67 13.87 -48.01
C ASP A 47 -14.78 13.31 -48.91
N LYS A 48 -14.50 13.18 -50.21
CA LYS A 48 -15.45 12.60 -51.19
C LYS A 48 -15.86 11.16 -50.87
N LYS A 49 -15.08 10.43 -50.07
CA LYS A 49 -15.37 9.06 -49.63
C LYS A 49 -16.13 9.04 -48.30
N GLY A 50 -16.41 10.21 -47.71
CA GLY A 50 -17.16 10.37 -46.48
C GLY A 50 -16.34 10.28 -45.20
N TYR A 51 -15.01 10.46 -45.26
CA TYR A 51 -14.10 10.36 -44.11
C TYR A 51 -13.51 11.70 -43.69
N ASP A 52 -13.41 11.95 -42.38
CA ASP A 52 -12.78 13.15 -41.82
C ASP A 52 -11.25 13.13 -42.06
N LYS A 53 -10.57 14.23 -41.71
CA LYS A 53 -9.10 14.33 -41.82
C LYS A 53 -8.34 13.25 -41.04
N ARG A 54 -8.96 12.62 -40.05
CA ARG A 54 -8.40 11.52 -39.25
C ARG A 54 -8.77 10.14 -39.81
N GLY A 55 -9.52 10.09 -40.91
CA GLY A 55 -9.89 8.85 -41.59
C GLY A 55 -11.13 8.16 -41.04
N TYR A 56 -11.99 8.87 -40.28
CA TYR A 56 -13.23 8.32 -39.72
C TYR A 56 -14.47 8.81 -40.46
N ASP A 57 -15.42 7.92 -40.70
CA ASP A 57 -16.70 8.25 -41.31
C ASP A 57 -17.57 9.12 -40.38
N ARG A 58 -18.74 9.54 -40.87
CA ARG A 58 -19.69 10.35 -40.09
C ARG A 58 -20.22 9.65 -38.84
N LYS A 59 -20.13 8.32 -38.76
CA LYS A 59 -20.49 7.51 -37.58
C LYS A 59 -19.31 7.28 -36.64
N GLY A 60 -18.11 7.73 -37.01
CA GLY A 60 -16.89 7.61 -36.21
C GLY A 60 -16.13 6.31 -36.41
N PHE A 61 -16.33 5.60 -37.53
CA PHE A 61 -15.62 4.37 -37.87
C PHE A 61 -14.58 4.62 -38.97
N ASP A 62 -13.40 4.01 -38.85
CA ASP A 62 -12.38 4.04 -39.88
C ASP A 62 -12.78 3.21 -41.11
N LYS A 63 -11.93 3.19 -42.14
CA LYS A 63 -12.17 2.41 -43.37
C LYS A 63 -12.28 0.89 -43.14
N LYS A 64 -11.70 0.38 -42.05
CA LYS A 64 -11.75 -1.04 -41.69
C LYS A 64 -12.98 -1.36 -40.82
N GLY A 65 -13.67 -0.34 -40.31
CA GLY A 65 -14.85 -0.44 -39.44
C GLY A 65 -14.53 -0.37 -37.94
N TYR A 66 -13.33 0.04 -37.55
CA TYR A 66 -12.96 0.26 -36.15
C TYR A 66 -13.41 1.64 -35.70
N ASP A 67 -13.96 1.72 -34.49
CA ASP A 67 -14.28 2.99 -33.86
C ASP A 67 -13.00 3.77 -33.49
N LYS A 68 -13.16 4.98 -32.97
CA LYS A 68 -12.04 5.83 -32.52
C LYS A 68 -11.21 5.23 -31.38
N LYS A 69 -11.70 4.19 -30.71
CA LYS A 69 -11.00 3.46 -29.66
C LYS A 69 -10.28 2.22 -30.22
N GLY A 70 -10.39 1.96 -31.52
CA GLY A 70 -9.79 0.82 -32.18
C GLY A 70 -10.60 -0.47 -32.06
N TYR A 71 -11.93 -0.40 -31.82
CA TYR A 71 -12.79 -1.56 -31.70
C TYR A 71 -13.79 -1.68 -32.85
N LYS A 72 -13.89 -2.88 -33.43
CA LYS A 72 -14.88 -3.28 -34.42
C LYS A 72 -15.69 -4.42 -33.85
N GLU A 73 -17.02 -4.27 -33.83
CA GLU A 73 -17.93 -5.26 -33.22
C GLU A 73 -17.58 -5.60 -31.76
N GLY A 74 -16.94 -4.66 -31.05
CA GLY A 74 -16.52 -4.82 -29.65
C GLY A 74 -15.14 -5.44 -29.45
N TYR A 75 -14.38 -5.73 -30.51
CA TYR A 75 -13.04 -6.33 -30.45
C TYR A 75 -11.98 -5.43 -31.12
N ASP A 76 -10.77 -5.42 -30.57
CA ASP A 76 -9.62 -4.76 -31.16
C ASP A 76 -9.09 -5.48 -32.41
N GLU A 77 -8.03 -4.95 -33.04
CA GLU A 77 -7.40 -5.59 -34.22
C GLU A 77 -6.84 -6.99 -33.91
N ASP A 78 -6.50 -7.26 -32.65
CA ASP A 78 -6.01 -8.58 -32.21
C ASP A 78 -7.17 -9.54 -31.86
N GLY A 79 -8.42 -9.09 -31.96
CA GLY A 79 -9.62 -9.88 -31.69
C GLY A 79 -9.98 -10.00 -30.20
N PHE A 80 -9.52 -9.06 -29.35
CA PHE A 80 -9.82 -9.00 -27.92
C PHE A 80 -10.80 -7.88 -27.59
N ASP A 81 -11.74 -8.16 -26.69
CA ASP A 81 -12.67 -7.18 -26.19
C ASP A 81 -11.95 -6.14 -25.30
N PHE A 82 -12.68 -5.11 -24.88
CA PHE A 82 -12.14 -4.08 -23.99
C PHE A 82 -11.69 -4.60 -22.61
N LYS A 83 -12.04 -5.84 -22.25
CA LYS A 83 -11.58 -6.53 -21.05
C LYS A 83 -10.37 -7.44 -21.33
N GLY A 84 -9.90 -7.49 -22.57
CA GLY A 84 -8.76 -8.29 -23.00
C GLY A 84 -9.09 -9.76 -23.26
N TYR A 85 -10.35 -10.11 -23.56
CA TYR A 85 -10.78 -11.48 -23.86
C TYR A 85 -11.23 -11.61 -25.31
N ASN A 86 -10.83 -12.68 -25.98
CA ASN A 86 -11.28 -12.99 -27.32
C ASN A 86 -12.75 -13.44 -27.31
N LYS A 87 -13.30 -13.70 -28.50
CA LYS A 87 -14.68 -14.14 -28.69
C LYS A 87 -15.01 -15.46 -27.97
N ASP A 88 -14.00 -16.32 -27.79
CA ASP A 88 -14.11 -17.58 -27.04
C ASP A 88 -14.00 -17.38 -25.52
N GLY A 89 -13.77 -16.15 -25.07
CA GLY A 89 -13.69 -15.78 -23.65
C GLY A 89 -12.32 -15.98 -23.01
N PHE A 90 -11.24 -16.13 -23.80
CA PHE A 90 -9.86 -16.31 -23.33
C PHE A 90 -9.01 -15.07 -23.54
N ASN A 91 -8.15 -14.75 -22.59
CA ASN A 91 -7.21 -13.65 -22.70
C ASN A 91 -6.03 -13.98 -23.62
N LYS A 92 -5.14 -13.01 -23.86
CA LYS A 92 -3.92 -13.18 -24.68
C LYS A 92 -3.01 -14.33 -24.23
N LYS A 93 -3.07 -14.73 -22.95
CA LYS A 93 -2.33 -15.87 -22.39
C LYS A 93 -3.08 -17.20 -22.50
N GLY A 94 -4.28 -17.21 -23.10
CA GLY A 94 -5.11 -18.39 -23.28
C GLY A 94 -5.92 -18.80 -22.04
N TYR A 95 -6.14 -17.90 -21.08
CA TYR A 95 -6.93 -18.18 -19.86
C TYR A 95 -8.25 -17.45 -19.87
N ASP A 96 -9.30 -18.13 -19.43
CA ASP A 96 -10.62 -17.56 -19.27
C ASP A 96 -10.67 -16.58 -18.09
N LYS A 97 -11.86 -16.00 -17.85
CA LYS A 97 -12.09 -15.06 -16.74
C LYS A 97 -11.88 -15.69 -15.36
N LYS A 98 -11.94 -17.02 -15.25
CA LYS A 98 -11.71 -17.78 -14.02
C LYS A 98 -10.24 -18.21 -13.88
N GLY A 99 -9.40 -17.90 -14.86
CA GLY A 99 -7.97 -18.21 -14.85
C GLY A 99 -7.63 -19.62 -15.35
N TYR A 100 -8.52 -20.29 -16.08
CA TYR A 100 -8.30 -21.62 -16.64
C TYR A 100 -8.11 -21.58 -18.15
N ASN A 101 -7.20 -22.39 -18.65
CA ASN A 101 -7.01 -22.58 -20.08
C ASN A 101 -8.16 -23.40 -20.68
N LYS A 102 -8.12 -23.60 -22.02
CA LYS A 102 -9.14 -24.37 -22.75
C LYS A 102 -9.29 -25.81 -22.24
N ASP A 103 -8.22 -26.39 -21.70
CA ASP A 103 -8.21 -27.74 -21.13
C ASP A 103 -8.67 -27.77 -19.66
N GLY A 104 -9.04 -26.63 -19.08
CA GLY A 104 -9.56 -26.51 -17.72
C GLY A 104 -8.50 -26.44 -16.62
N TYR A 105 -7.26 -26.09 -16.95
CA TYR A 105 -6.15 -25.97 -15.99
C TYR A 105 -5.71 -24.52 -15.79
N ASP A 106 -5.35 -24.18 -14.54
CA ASP A 106 -4.79 -22.89 -14.21
C ASP A 106 -3.35 -22.73 -14.72
N ASN A 107 -2.75 -21.57 -14.51
CA ASN A 107 -1.39 -21.27 -14.93
C ASN A 107 -0.29 -22.09 -14.23
N ARG A 108 -0.64 -22.88 -13.21
CA ARG A 108 0.24 -23.82 -12.53
C ARG A 108 -0.16 -25.27 -12.83
N GLY A 109 -1.00 -25.49 -13.84
CA GLY A 109 -1.40 -26.82 -14.26
C GLY A 109 -2.42 -27.50 -13.34
N PHE A 110 -3.14 -26.77 -12.48
CA PHE A 110 -4.19 -27.35 -11.63
C PHE A 110 -5.58 -27.18 -12.23
N SER A 111 -6.35 -28.25 -12.25
CA SER A 111 -7.76 -28.22 -12.63
C SER A 111 -8.60 -27.43 -11.62
N ILE A 112 -9.88 -27.23 -11.93
CA ILE A 112 -10.83 -26.62 -10.99
C ILE A 112 -10.91 -27.40 -9.67
N ASP A 113 -10.89 -28.74 -9.75
CA ASP A 113 -10.90 -29.67 -8.61
C ASP A 113 -9.54 -29.74 -7.89
N GLY A 114 -8.53 -29.03 -8.39
CA GLY A 114 -7.20 -28.97 -7.78
C GLY A 114 -6.30 -30.15 -8.15
N ILE A 115 -6.60 -30.88 -9.23
CA ILE A 115 -5.75 -31.96 -9.73
C ILE A 115 -4.71 -31.39 -10.70
N HIS A 116 -3.43 -31.70 -10.48
CA HIS A 116 -2.34 -31.26 -11.34
C HIS A 116 -2.26 -32.10 -12.62
N ILE A 117 -2.02 -31.45 -13.75
CA ILE A 117 -1.99 -32.05 -15.08
C ILE A 117 -0.95 -33.17 -15.20
N ASP A 118 0.23 -33.01 -14.61
CA ASP A 118 1.32 -33.99 -14.77
C ASP A 118 1.25 -35.13 -13.75
N THR A 119 0.97 -34.83 -12.48
CA THR A 119 1.01 -35.84 -11.41
C THR A 119 -0.31 -36.61 -11.28
N LYS A 120 -1.40 -36.08 -11.83
CA LYS A 120 -2.77 -36.58 -11.64
C LYS A 120 -3.18 -36.68 -10.16
N THR A 121 -2.54 -35.90 -9.28
CA THR A 121 -2.87 -35.78 -7.85
C THR A 121 -3.19 -34.34 -7.50
N THR A 122 -3.52 -34.07 -6.24
CA THR A 122 -3.74 -32.70 -5.73
C THR A 122 -2.47 -31.87 -5.59
N PHE A 123 -1.29 -32.42 -5.91
CA PHE A 123 0.02 -31.79 -5.76
C PHE A 123 0.74 -31.70 -7.11
N ASP A 124 1.49 -30.63 -7.34
CA ASP A 124 2.37 -30.49 -8.49
C ASP A 124 3.59 -31.40 -8.38
N ILE A 125 4.47 -31.34 -9.39
CA ILE A 125 5.69 -32.14 -9.41
C ILE A 125 6.68 -31.79 -8.29
N ASN A 126 6.55 -30.59 -7.70
CA ASN A 126 7.33 -30.14 -6.56
C ASN A 126 6.67 -30.50 -5.22
N GLY A 127 5.52 -31.18 -5.24
CA GLY A 127 4.79 -31.61 -4.06
C GLY A 127 3.92 -30.53 -3.41
N PHE A 128 3.64 -29.41 -4.08
CA PHE A 128 2.77 -28.34 -3.58
C PHE A 128 1.38 -28.42 -4.21
N ASN A 129 0.34 -28.16 -3.43
CA ASN A 129 -1.03 -28.15 -3.93
C ASN A 129 -1.36 -26.85 -4.69
N LYS A 130 -2.58 -26.76 -5.23
CA LYS A 130 -3.09 -25.55 -5.86
C LYS A 130 -3.03 -24.30 -4.96
N LYS A 131 -2.96 -24.41 -3.64
CA LYS A 131 -2.79 -23.25 -2.75
C LYS A 131 -1.31 -22.93 -2.45
N GLY A 132 -0.38 -23.71 -2.99
CA GLY A 132 1.06 -23.56 -2.78
C GLY A 132 1.57 -24.19 -1.49
N TYR A 133 0.85 -25.16 -0.91
CA TYR A 133 1.25 -25.86 0.31
C TYR A 133 1.57 -27.32 0.05
N ASP A 134 2.60 -27.82 0.70
CA ASP A 134 2.98 -29.22 0.66
C ASP A 134 1.97 -30.13 1.39
N LYS A 135 2.25 -31.43 1.41
CA LYS A 135 1.42 -32.42 2.12
C LYS A 135 1.31 -32.17 3.64
N ASN A 136 2.29 -31.48 4.23
CA ASN A 136 2.32 -31.13 5.64
C ASN A 136 1.63 -29.78 5.91
N GLY A 137 1.18 -29.08 4.87
CA GLY A 137 0.50 -27.80 4.96
C GLY A 137 1.44 -26.59 4.99
N TYR A 138 2.70 -26.72 4.58
CA TYR A 138 3.70 -25.65 4.56
C TYR A 138 3.99 -25.19 3.12
N ASN A 139 4.14 -23.88 2.93
CA ASN A 139 4.51 -23.31 1.64
C ASN A 139 6.01 -23.54 1.35
N LEU A 140 6.46 -23.07 0.18
CA LEU A 140 7.86 -23.17 -0.23
C LEU A 140 8.84 -22.50 0.75
N GLU A 141 8.39 -21.47 1.48
CA GLU A 141 9.18 -20.81 2.52
C GLU A 141 9.13 -21.53 3.87
N GLY A 142 8.41 -22.65 3.99
CA GLY A 142 8.29 -23.44 5.21
C GLY A 142 7.25 -22.91 6.21
N TYR A 143 6.28 -22.10 5.78
CA TYR A 143 5.22 -21.54 6.63
C TYR A 143 3.84 -22.10 6.30
N ASP A 144 3.05 -22.36 7.33
CA ASP A 144 1.68 -22.83 7.21
C ASP A 144 0.73 -21.75 6.67
N LYS A 145 -0.55 -22.10 6.51
CA LYS A 145 -1.59 -21.16 6.08
C LYS A 145 -1.79 -19.96 7.01
N ASN A 146 -1.35 -20.06 8.26
CA ASN A 146 -1.43 -18.99 9.25
C ASN A 146 -0.12 -18.18 9.32
N GLY A 147 0.89 -18.52 8.50
CA GLY A 147 2.17 -17.85 8.45
C GLY A 147 3.16 -18.29 9.53
N TYR A 148 3.03 -19.49 10.09
CA TYR A 148 3.94 -20.05 11.10
C TYR A 148 4.73 -21.24 10.57
N ASN A 149 6.01 -21.33 10.89
CA ASN A 149 6.86 -22.46 10.55
C ASN A 149 6.52 -23.70 11.38
N LEU A 150 7.26 -24.80 11.15
CA LEU A 150 7.08 -26.05 11.90
C LEU A 150 7.25 -25.89 13.41
N GLU A 151 8.08 -24.95 13.84
CA GLU A 151 8.32 -24.63 15.25
C GLU A 151 7.27 -23.68 15.84
N GLY A 152 6.30 -23.22 15.04
CA GLY A 152 5.22 -22.34 15.47
C GLY A 152 5.59 -20.85 15.51
N TYR A 153 6.64 -20.43 14.79
CA TYR A 153 7.10 -19.04 14.68
C TYR A 153 6.84 -18.46 13.30
N ASN A 154 6.40 -17.20 13.26
CA ASN A 154 6.20 -16.48 12.01
C ASN A 154 7.53 -16.02 11.39
N LYS A 155 7.45 -15.40 10.21
CA LYS A 155 8.62 -14.87 9.48
C LYS A 155 9.46 -13.85 10.26
N ASN A 156 8.86 -13.22 11.28
CA ASN A 156 9.55 -12.29 12.17
C ASN A 156 10.11 -12.97 13.43
N GLY A 157 10.03 -14.30 13.53
CA GLY A 157 10.53 -15.07 14.66
C GLY A 157 9.63 -15.05 15.89
N PHE A 158 8.34 -14.69 15.77
CA PHE A 158 7.39 -14.65 16.89
C PHE A 158 6.32 -15.74 16.78
N ASN A 159 6.01 -16.38 17.90
CA ASN A 159 4.95 -17.36 17.98
C ASN A 159 3.55 -16.72 17.93
N LYS A 160 2.50 -17.56 17.99
CA LYS A 160 1.11 -17.10 17.95
C LYS A 160 0.72 -16.14 19.09
N LYS A 161 1.42 -16.21 20.22
CA LYS A 161 1.23 -15.30 21.36
C LYS A 161 2.07 -14.01 21.24
N GLY A 162 2.88 -13.87 20.20
CA GLY A 162 3.71 -12.70 19.96
C GLY A 162 5.06 -12.71 20.66
N TYR A 163 5.54 -13.87 21.12
CA TYR A 163 6.84 -14.03 21.79
C TYR A 163 7.85 -14.73 20.90
N ASP A 164 9.10 -14.30 20.95
CA ASP A 164 10.23 -14.91 20.26
C ASP A 164 10.61 -16.27 20.88
N LEU A 165 11.60 -16.94 20.29
CA LEU A 165 12.09 -18.22 20.80
C LEU A 165 12.64 -18.14 22.24
N ASN A 166 13.09 -16.94 22.66
CA ASN A 166 13.57 -16.68 24.01
C ASN A 166 12.45 -16.29 24.98
N GLY A 167 11.19 -16.25 24.53
CA GLY A 167 10.03 -15.91 25.34
C GLY A 167 9.80 -14.41 25.53
N TYR A 168 10.34 -13.54 24.68
CA TYR A 168 10.18 -12.09 24.74
C TYR A 168 9.32 -11.56 23.58
N ASP A 169 8.45 -10.60 23.88
CA ASP A 169 7.63 -9.93 22.89
C ASP A 169 8.46 -9.00 22.00
N LYS A 170 7.80 -8.36 21.02
CA LYS A 170 8.44 -7.39 20.12
C LYS A 170 9.09 -6.19 20.84
N ASN A 171 8.68 -5.91 22.08
CA ASN A 171 9.20 -4.83 22.90
C ASN A 171 10.32 -5.32 23.85
N GLY A 172 10.64 -6.61 23.82
CA GLY A 172 11.70 -7.22 24.63
C GLY A 172 11.26 -7.61 26.04
N TYR A 173 9.96 -7.79 26.29
CA TYR A 173 9.40 -8.20 27.59
C TYR A 173 8.82 -9.61 27.54
N ASN A 174 9.05 -10.39 28.59
CA ASN A 174 8.53 -11.74 28.71
C ASN A 174 7.02 -11.75 29.03
N LEU A 175 6.44 -12.94 29.20
CA LEU A 175 5.02 -13.08 29.53
C LEU A 175 4.62 -12.42 30.87
N GLU A 176 5.58 -12.29 31.78
CA GLU A 176 5.41 -11.64 33.08
C GLU A 176 5.61 -10.11 33.02
N GLY A 177 5.95 -9.57 31.84
CA GLY A 177 6.16 -8.14 31.64
C GLY A 177 7.56 -7.65 31.99
N PHE A 178 8.56 -8.52 32.14
CA PHE A 178 9.95 -8.18 32.46
C PHE A 178 10.87 -8.36 31.26
N ASN A 179 11.81 -7.43 31.08
CA ASN A 179 12.83 -7.51 30.05
C ASN A 179 13.92 -8.53 30.39
N LYS A 180 14.88 -8.73 29.48
CA LYS A 180 16.01 -9.67 29.68
C LYS A 180 16.85 -9.39 30.93
N LYS A 181 16.83 -8.17 31.45
CA LYS A 181 17.53 -7.78 32.68
C LYS A 181 16.66 -7.95 33.94
N GLY A 182 15.41 -8.39 33.80
CA GLY A 182 14.48 -8.61 34.90
C GLY A 182 13.69 -7.37 35.33
N TYR A 183 13.65 -6.30 34.51
CA TYR A 183 12.91 -5.06 34.83
C TYR A 183 11.67 -4.91 33.96
N ASP A 184 10.59 -4.40 34.55
CA ASP A 184 9.33 -4.10 33.88
C ASP A 184 9.46 -2.87 32.96
N LEU A 185 8.35 -2.49 32.32
CA LEU A 185 8.32 -1.32 31.43
C LEU A 185 8.63 -0.01 32.15
N ASN A 186 8.40 0.06 33.46
CA ASN A 186 8.68 1.22 34.30
C ASN A 186 10.10 1.20 34.89
N GLY A 187 10.88 0.15 34.61
CA GLY A 187 12.26 0.00 35.08
C GLY A 187 12.39 -0.60 36.47
N TYR A 188 11.37 -1.30 37.00
CA TYR A 188 11.40 -1.97 38.30
C TYR A 188 11.48 -3.49 38.16
N ASP A 189 12.26 -4.14 39.03
CA ASP A 189 12.39 -5.58 39.08
C ASP A 189 11.13 -6.24 39.67
N LYS A 190 11.11 -7.57 39.75
CA LYS A 190 9.98 -8.31 40.31
C LYS A 190 9.66 -7.96 41.77
N ASN A 191 10.63 -7.40 42.50
CA ASN A 191 10.49 -6.99 43.89
C ASN A 191 10.07 -5.51 44.00
N GLY A 192 9.93 -4.80 42.87
CA GLY A 192 9.52 -3.41 42.83
C GLY A 192 10.66 -2.42 42.97
N TYR A 193 11.91 -2.80 42.72
CA TYR A 193 13.10 -1.93 42.83
C TYR A 193 13.73 -1.65 41.47
N ASN A 194 14.14 -0.40 41.25
CA ASN A 194 14.82 0.02 40.03
C ASN A 194 16.26 -0.50 39.97
N LEU A 195 16.97 -0.19 38.89
CA LEU A 195 18.38 -0.60 38.72
C LEU A 195 19.31 -0.10 39.83
N GLU A 196 18.97 1.01 40.47
CA GLU A 196 19.71 1.63 41.58
C GLU A 196 19.32 1.04 42.94
N GLY A 197 18.31 0.16 42.98
CA GLY A 197 17.85 -0.49 44.21
C GLY A 197 16.76 0.26 44.97
N TYR A 198 16.12 1.27 44.37
CA TYR A 198 15.04 2.06 44.98
C TYR A 198 13.67 1.70 44.42
N ASN A 199 12.66 1.67 45.28
CA ASN A 199 11.29 1.41 44.90
C ASN A 199 10.65 2.63 44.22
N LYS A 200 9.37 2.52 43.86
CA LYS A 200 8.63 3.62 43.20
C LYS A 200 8.52 4.89 44.04
N ASP A 201 8.59 4.75 45.36
CA ASP A 201 8.53 5.86 46.31
C ASP A 201 9.93 6.43 46.63
N GLY A 202 10.99 5.89 46.00
CA GLY A 202 12.36 6.36 46.17
C GLY A 202 13.13 5.72 47.34
N TYR A 203 12.63 4.64 47.94
CA TYR A 203 13.25 3.98 49.09
C TYR A 203 13.88 2.63 48.73
N ASP A 204 15.06 2.35 49.30
CA ASP A 204 15.79 1.11 49.12
C ASP A 204 15.11 -0.08 49.83
N SER A 205 15.71 -1.27 49.71
CA SER A 205 15.22 -2.46 50.40
C SER A 205 15.19 -2.37 51.94
N ASN A 206 15.93 -1.42 52.51
CA ASN A 206 15.96 -1.14 53.95
C ASN A 206 15.01 0.00 54.35
N GLY A 207 14.31 0.63 53.40
CA GLY A 207 13.37 1.72 53.64
C GLY A 207 14.00 3.10 53.69
N PHE A 208 15.21 3.30 53.15
CA PHE A 208 15.91 4.60 53.11
C PHE A 208 16.02 5.15 51.69
N ASP A 209 15.86 6.46 51.53
CA ASP A 209 16.04 7.16 50.26
C ASP A 209 17.51 7.29 49.86
N GLU A 210 17.78 7.94 48.73
CA GLU A 210 19.14 8.16 48.21
C GLU A 210 20.03 8.96 49.17
N ASP A 211 19.43 9.82 50.00
CA ASP A 211 20.11 10.60 51.02
C ASP A 211 20.28 9.84 52.35
N GLY A 212 19.74 8.62 52.44
CA GLY A 212 19.84 7.73 53.59
C GLY A 212 18.81 7.96 54.68
N TYR A 213 17.66 8.58 54.37
CA TYR A 213 16.56 8.87 55.29
C TYR A 213 15.30 8.01 55.00
N ASP A 214 14.61 7.60 56.05
CA ASP A 214 13.38 6.82 55.95
C ASP A 214 12.17 7.68 55.53
N SER A 215 11.00 7.06 55.39
CA SER A 215 9.76 7.78 55.05
C SER A 215 9.33 8.83 56.08
N ASN A 216 9.91 8.80 57.29
CA ASN A 216 9.67 9.78 58.34
C ASN A 216 10.76 10.87 58.38
N GLY A 217 11.75 10.81 57.48
CA GLY A 217 12.84 11.75 57.39
C GLY A 217 13.98 11.49 58.38
N PHE A 218 14.13 10.27 58.90
CA PHE A 218 15.21 9.88 59.84
C PHE A 218 16.20 8.91 59.21
N ASN A 219 17.49 9.13 59.46
CA ASN A 219 18.55 8.23 59.02
C ASN A 219 18.55 6.91 59.81
N LYS A 220 19.43 5.98 59.44
CA LYS A 220 19.57 4.68 60.10
C LYS A 220 19.89 4.76 61.61
N GLN A 221 20.46 5.88 62.06
CA GLN A 221 20.74 6.16 63.47
C GLN A 221 19.54 6.80 64.20
N GLY A 222 18.47 7.14 63.50
CA GLY A 222 17.25 7.72 64.04
C GLY A 222 17.26 9.26 64.11
N TYR A 223 18.09 9.94 63.32
CA TYR A 223 18.22 11.41 63.30
C TYR A 223 17.78 12.00 61.97
N ASP A 224 17.09 13.15 62.03
CA ASP A 224 16.63 13.90 60.87
C ASP A 224 17.78 14.58 60.11
N HIS A 225 17.45 15.23 59.00
CA HIS A 225 18.43 15.94 58.18
C HIS A 225 19.11 17.14 58.89
N LEU A 226 18.60 17.55 60.05
CA LEU A 226 19.17 18.57 60.92
C LEU A 226 19.99 17.96 62.08
N GLY A 227 20.05 16.63 62.17
CA GLY A 227 20.77 15.90 63.20
C GLY A 227 20.01 15.74 64.51
N TYR A 228 18.68 15.80 64.53
CA TYR A 228 17.83 15.62 65.72
C TYR A 228 17.01 14.33 65.65
N ASP A 229 16.89 13.61 66.77
CA ASP A 229 16.05 12.44 66.89
C ASP A 229 14.55 12.80 66.86
N LYS A 230 13.69 11.77 66.88
CA LYS A 230 12.23 11.96 66.92
C LYS A 230 11.72 12.77 68.12
N ASP A 231 12.51 12.85 69.19
CA ASP A 231 12.20 13.61 70.40
C ASP A 231 12.74 15.06 70.30
N GLY A 232 13.46 15.40 69.22
CA GLY A 232 14.02 16.71 68.95
C GLY A 232 15.40 16.96 69.56
N TYR A 233 16.18 15.92 69.85
CA TYR A 233 17.52 16.00 70.47
C TYR A 233 18.63 15.50 69.54
N ASN A 234 19.77 16.18 69.54
CA ASN A 234 20.94 15.78 68.77
C ASN A 234 21.70 14.59 69.40
N HIS A 235 22.75 14.11 68.73
CA HIS A 235 23.60 13.02 69.23
C HIS A 235 24.21 13.26 70.62
N GLU A 236 24.30 14.53 71.05
CA GLU A 236 24.83 14.94 72.36
C GLU A 236 23.71 15.09 73.41
N GLY A 237 22.44 14.89 73.04
CA GLY A 237 21.28 15.00 73.94
C GLY A 237 20.75 16.43 74.11
N TYR A 238 21.07 17.35 73.19
CA TYR A 238 20.61 18.74 73.20
C TYR A 238 19.56 19.02 72.13
N ASN A 239 18.51 19.76 72.47
CA ASN A 239 17.53 20.23 71.50
C ASN A 239 18.00 21.46 70.73
N LYS A 240 17.22 21.90 69.72
CA LYS A 240 17.51 23.09 68.90
C LYS A 240 17.64 24.42 69.67
N TYR A 241 17.36 24.42 70.97
CA TYR A 241 17.51 25.56 71.88
C TYR A 241 18.67 25.38 72.88
N ASN A 242 19.57 24.42 72.65
CA ASN A 242 20.68 24.05 73.56
C ASN A 242 20.22 23.60 74.96
N LYS A 243 19.01 23.02 75.11
CA LYS A 243 18.56 22.42 76.38
C LYS A 243 18.79 20.91 76.38
N ASN A 244 19.26 20.36 77.50
CA ASN A 244 19.54 18.93 77.64
C ASN A 244 18.25 18.13 77.89
N LYS A 245 18.18 16.89 77.38
CA LYS A 245 17.06 15.96 77.62
C LYS A 245 16.76 15.75 79.11
N ASN A 246 17.79 15.75 79.95
CA ASN A 246 17.67 15.55 81.41
C ASN A 246 17.23 16.82 82.18
N GLU A 247 17.19 17.99 81.55
CA GLU A 247 16.78 19.26 82.21
C GLU A 247 15.28 19.54 82.10
N ILE A 248 14.54 18.81 81.24
CA ILE A 248 13.12 19.08 80.95
C ILE A 248 12.18 18.13 81.70
N GLU A 249 12.67 17.01 82.26
CA GLU A 249 11.85 16.04 83.00
C GLU A 249 11.46 16.49 84.43
N THR A 250 11.89 17.67 84.91
CA THR A 250 11.73 18.09 86.31
C THR A 250 10.64 19.13 86.61
N ASP A 251 9.74 19.43 85.66
CA ASP A 251 8.61 20.37 85.89
C ASP A 251 7.25 19.66 85.97
#